data_AF-A0A7U9DFE0-F1
#
_entry.id   AF-A0A7U9DFE0-F1
#
_cell.length_a   1.000
_cell.length_b   1.000
_cell.length_c   1.000
_cell.angle_alpha   90.00
_cell.angle_beta   90.00
_cell.angle_gamma   90.00
#
_symmetry.space_group_name_H-M   'P 1'
#
loop_
_entity.id
_entity.type
_entity.pdbx_description
1 polymer ?
#
loop_
_entity_poly.entity_id
_entity_poly.type
_entity_poly.pdbx_seq_one_letter_code
_entity_poly.pdbx_strand_id
1 'polypeptide(L)'
;MICGTGVGISIAANKFAGVRAVVCSEPYSAQLSRQHNDTNVLAFGSRVVGLELAKMIVDAWLGAQYEGGRHQQRVEAIMAIEQRRN
;
A
#
# COMPACT_ATOMS: atom_id res chain seq x y z
N MET A 1 -3.77 -6.78 4.83
CA MET A 1 -5.18 -6.61 5.25
C MET A 1 -6.10 -7.13 4.16
N ILE A 2 -7.18 -7.83 4.51
CA ILE A 2 -8.05 -8.46 3.52
C ILE A 2 -9.51 -8.17 3.89
N CYS A 3 -10.31 -7.75 2.91
CA CYS A 3 -11.77 -7.74 2.99
C CYS A 3 -12.34 -8.09 1.61
N GLY A 4 -13.64 -7.91 1.36
CA GLY A 4 -14.24 -8.28 0.06
C GLY A 4 -13.52 -7.66 -1.14
N THR A 5 -13.23 -6.35 -1.09
CA THR A 5 -12.53 -5.62 -2.17
C THR A 5 -11.15 -5.10 -1.76
N GLY A 6 -10.80 -5.14 -0.47
CA GLY A 6 -9.59 -4.50 0.07
C GLY A 6 -9.69 -2.97 0.21
N VAL A 7 -10.69 -2.33 -0.42
CA VAL A 7 -10.84 -0.86 -0.48
C VAL A 7 -11.26 -0.27 0.86
N GLY A 8 -12.33 -0.78 1.47
CA GLY A 8 -12.85 -0.20 2.72
C GLY A 8 -11.84 -0.28 3.87
N ILE A 9 -11.15 -1.42 3.97
CA ILE A 9 -10.16 -1.65 5.03
C ILE A 9 -8.89 -0.79 4.82
N SER A 10 -8.46 -0.56 3.57
CA SER A 10 -7.34 0.34 3.29
C SER A 10 -7.69 1.81 3.55
N ILE A 11 -8.90 2.26 3.19
CA ILE A 11 -9.39 3.62 3.51
C ILE A 11 -9.39 3.86 5.03
N ALA A 12 -9.88 2.89 5.80
CA ALA A 12 -9.91 2.99 7.26
C ALA A 12 -8.50 3.04 7.87
N ALA A 13 -7.58 2.17 7.42
CA ALA A 13 -6.21 2.16 7.92
C ALA A 13 -5.45 3.45 7.60
N ASN A 14 -5.66 4.05 6.43
CA ASN A 14 -5.09 5.34 6.03
C ASN A 14 -5.59 6.54 6.86
N LYS A 15 -6.45 6.35 7.86
CA LYS A 15 -6.82 7.40 8.83
C LYS A 15 -5.83 7.51 10.00
N PHE A 16 -5.01 6.50 10.22
CA PHE A 16 -4.03 6.49 11.30
C PHE A 16 -2.71 7.09 10.82
N ALA A 17 -2.16 8.03 11.59
CA ALA A 17 -0.91 8.69 11.24
C ALA A 17 0.24 7.69 11.02
N GLY A 18 1.04 7.90 9.99
CA GLY A 18 2.12 7.02 9.58
C GLY A 18 1.69 5.79 8.79
N VAL A 19 0.39 5.51 8.64
CA VAL A 19 -0.09 4.40 7.82
C VAL A 19 -0.20 4.81 6.35
N ARG A 20 0.49 4.05 5.50
CA ARG A 20 0.41 4.12 4.04
C ARG A 20 -0.07 2.78 3.52
N ALA A 21 -1.38 2.58 3.61
CA ALA A 21 -2.06 1.39 3.14
C ALA A 21 -2.42 1.50 1.65
N VAL A 22 -2.05 0.47 0.88
CA VAL A 22 -2.35 0.36 -0.55
C VAL A 22 -3.26 -0.83 -0.80
N VAL A 23 -4.24 -0.67 -1.69
CA VAL A 23 -5.01 -1.79 -2.23
C VAL A 23 -4.47 -2.17 -3.60
N CYS A 24 -4.07 -3.43 -3.77
CA CYS A 24 -3.51 -3.95 -5.03
C CYS A 24 -4.32 -5.14 -5.51
N SER A 25 -4.46 -5.25 -6.83
CA SER A 25 -5.10 -6.39 -7.49
C SER A 25 -4.14 -7.15 -8.41
N GLU A 26 -2.88 -6.73 -8.47
CA GLU A 26 -1.84 -7.35 -9.31
C GLU A 26 -0.42 -7.01 -8.77
N PRO A 27 0.63 -7.79 -9.12
CA PRO A 27 1.95 -7.70 -8.50
C PRO A 27 2.76 -6.42 -8.80
N TYR A 28 2.64 -5.85 -9.99
CA TYR A 28 3.38 -4.66 -10.42
C TYR A 28 3.06 -3.44 -9.54
N SER A 29 1.78 -3.17 -9.31
CA SER A 29 1.35 -2.10 -8.39
C SER A 29 1.77 -2.41 -6.96
N ALA A 30 1.78 -3.67 -6.55
CA ALA A 30 2.26 -4.07 -5.23
C ALA A 30 3.75 -3.73 -5.07
N GLN A 31 4.59 -4.14 -6.01
CA GLN A 31 6.01 -3.78 -6.05
C GLN A 31 6.23 -2.26 -6.07
N LEU A 32 5.60 -1.55 -7.02
CA LEU A 32 5.77 -0.10 -7.14
C LEU A 32 5.24 0.66 -5.94
N SER A 33 4.19 0.15 -5.28
CA SER A 33 3.67 0.78 -4.06
C SER A 33 4.71 0.76 -2.93
N ARG A 34 5.55 -0.28 -2.87
CA ARG A 34 6.64 -0.37 -1.89
C ARG A 34 7.85 0.46 -2.32
N GLN A 35 8.22 0.41 -3.60
CA GLN A 35 9.36 1.15 -4.19
C GLN A 35 9.16 2.67 -4.18
N HIS A 36 7.97 3.14 -4.53
CA HIS A 36 7.69 4.57 -4.74
C HIS A 36 6.97 5.22 -3.57
N ASN A 37 6.08 4.51 -2.88
CA ASN A 37 5.22 5.14 -1.87
C ASN A 37 5.57 4.72 -0.44
N ASP A 38 6.65 3.94 -0.28
CA ASP A 38 7.06 3.35 1.00
C ASP A 38 5.86 2.79 1.78
N THR A 39 4.96 2.10 1.07
CA THR A 39 3.75 1.56 1.71
C THR A 39 4.15 0.54 2.76
N ASN A 40 3.51 0.62 3.93
CA ASN A 40 3.78 -0.23 5.07
C ASN A 40 2.61 -1.16 5.40
N VAL A 41 1.50 -1.04 4.66
CA VAL A 41 0.36 -1.94 4.77
C VAL A 41 -0.14 -2.31 3.36
N LEU A 42 -0.10 -3.60 3.04
CA LEU A 42 -0.71 -4.14 1.82
C LEU A 42 -2.17 -4.55 2.10
N ALA A 43 -3.08 -4.24 1.17
CA ALA A 43 -4.44 -4.72 1.15
C ALA A 43 -4.84 -5.30 -0.22
N PHE A 44 -5.76 -6.26 -0.22
CA PHE A 44 -6.37 -6.80 -1.45
C PHE A 44 -7.74 -7.41 -1.15
N GLY A 45 -8.53 -7.61 -2.21
CA GLY A 45 -9.90 -8.10 -2.12
C GLY A 45 -10.02 -9.60 -2.28
N SER A 46 -10.59 -10.30 -1.29
CA SER A 46 -10.84 -11.75 -1.37
C SER A 46 -11.88 -12.14 -2.43
N ARG A 47 -12.73 -11.18 -2.85
CA ARG A 47 -13.71 -11.36 -3.95
C ARG A 47 -13.18 -10.85 -5.29
N VAL A 48 -11.95 -10.33 -5.33
CA VAL A 48 -11.35 -9.67 -6.51
C VAL A 48 -10.13 -10.44 -7.00
N VAL A 49 -9.32 -10.97 -6.09
CA VAL A 49 -8.03 -11.60 -6.39
C VAL A 49 -8.08 -13.09 -6.04
N GLY A 50 -7.75 -13.95 -7.00
CA GLY A 50 -7.62 -15.39 -6.77
C GLY A 50 -6.37 -15.76 -5.95
N LEU A 51 -6.33 -16.97 -5.38
CA LEU A 51 -5.29 -17.36 -4.41
C LEU A 51 -3.86 -17.24 -4.95
N GLU A 52 -3.57 -17.76 -6.14
CA GLU A 52 -2.21 -17.72 -6.69
C GLU A 52 -1.77 -16.30 -7.04
N LEU A 53 -2.67 -15.48 -7.58
CA LEU A 53 -2.38 -14.07 -7.81
C LEU A 53 -2.16 -13.30 -6.50
N ALA A 54 -2.89 -13.64 -5.44
CA ALA A 54 -2.70 -13.05 -4.12
C ALA A 54 -1.31 -13.37 -3.55
N LYS A 55 -0.80 -14.60 -3.74
CA LYS A 55 0.58 -14.95 -3.37
C LYS A 55 1.59 -14.11 -4.16
N MET A 56 1.44 -14.00 -5.48
CA MET A 56 2.32 -13.18 -6.32
C MET A 56 2.33 -11.70 -5.90
N ILE A 57 1.18 -11.14 -5.51
CA ILE A 57 1.06 -9.77 -4.99
C ILE A 57 1.84 -9.62 -3.68
N VAL A 58 1.67 -10.57 -2.76
CA VAL A 58 2.36 -10.57 -1.46
C VAL A 58 3.87 -10.69 -1.66
N ASP A 59 4.33 -11.61 -2.50
CA ASP A 59 5.74 -11.83 -2.80
C ASP A 59 6.37 -10.59 -3.44
N ALA A 60 5.69 -9.98 -4.41
CA ALA A 60 6.17 -8.75 -5.07
C ALA A 60 6.26 -7.56 -4.10
N TRP A 61 5.30 -7.41 -3.18
CA TRP A 61 5.33 -6.33 -2.18
C TRP A 61 6.40 -6.55 -1.12
N LEU A 62 6.57 -7.78 -0.62
CA LEU A 62 7.57 -8.13 0.39
C LEU A 62 9.00 -8.12 -0.18
N GLY A 63 9.16 -8.51 -1.45
CA GLY A 63 10.47 -8.52 -2.13
C GLY A 63 10.94 -7.15 -2.59
N ALA A 64 10.06 -6.15 -2.62
CA ALA A 64 10.38 -4.80 -3.04
C ALA A 64 11.03 -3.96 -1.93
N GLN A 65 11.99 -3.11 -2.29
CA GLN A 65 12.64 -2.17 -1.38
C GLN A 65 12.31 -0.73 -1.77
N TYR A 66 12.15 0.14 -0.77
CA TYR A 66 11.91 1.55 -1.02
C TYR A 66 13.10 2.20 -1.74
N GLU A 67 12.83 2.94 -2.80
CA GLU A 67 13.89 3.55 -3.64
C GLU A 67 14.33 4.93 -3.13
N GLY A 68 13.52 5.58 -2.28
CA GLY A 68 13.80 6.94 -1.83
C GLY A 68 13.94 7.94 -2.99
N GLY A 69 14.97 8.79 -2.94
CA GLY A 69 15.28 9.75 -4.00
C GLY A 69 14.10 10.68 -4.31
N ARG A 70 13.71 10.78 -5.59
CA ARG A 70 12.59 11.63 -6.02
C ARG A 70 11.24 11.26 -5.36
N HIS A 71 11.12 10.03 -4.86
CA HIS A 71 9.88 9.57 -4.26
C HIS A 71 9.74 10.01 -2.79
N GLN A 72 10.85 10.33 -2.13
CA GLN A 72 10.88 10.81 -0.74
C GLN A 72 10.05 12.08 -0.56
N GLN A 73 10.16 13.02 -1.51
CA GLN A 73 9.39 14.27 -1.49
C GLN A 73 7.87 14.02 -1.51
N ARG A 74 7.42 12.96 -2.19
CA ARG A 74 5.99 12.58 -2.25
C ARG A 74 5.52 11.96 -0.94
N VAL A 75 6.34 11.08 -0.35
CA VAL A 75 6.07 10.50 0.96
C VAL A 75 6.00 11.60 2.02
N GLU A 76 6.94 12.54 2.02
CA GLU A 76 6.93 13.70 2.93
C GLU A 76 5.70 14.58 2.76
N ALA A 77 5.26 14.81 1.51
CA ALA A 77 4.03 15.56 1.25
C ALA A 77 2.79 14.84 1.82
N ILE A 78 2.72 13.51 1.74
CA ILE A 78 1.65 12.72 2.38
C ILE A 78 1.71 12.86 3.89
N MET A 79 2.88 12.67 4.50
CA MET A 79 3.08 12.77 5.95
C MET A 79 2.76 14.19 6.48
N ALA A 80 3.05 15.24 5.71
CA ALA A 80 2.72 16.61 6.07
C ALA A 80 1.19 16.86 6.12
N ILE A 81 0.38 16.15 5.32
CA ILE A 81 -1.09 16.23 5.39
C ILE A 81 -1.60 15.65 6.71
N GLU A 82 -0.97 14.57 7.20
CA GLU A 82 -1.34 13.94 8.47
C GLU A 82 -1.11 14.88 9.65
N GLN A 83 0.02 15.61 9.67
CA GLN A 83 0.37 16.54 10.74
C GLN A 83 -0.60 17.73 10.85
N ARG A 84 -1.24 18.14 9.75
CA ARG A 84 -2.23 19.24 9.76
C ARG A 84 -3.58 18.85 10.38
N ARG A 85 -3.80 17.56 10.64
CA ARG A 85 -5.08 17.03 11.16
C ARG A 85 -5.05 16.73 12.65
N ASN A 86 -3.89 16.83 13.30
CA ASN A 86 -3.70 16.71 14.75
C ASN A 86 -3.57 18.10 15.38
#